data_AF-A0A8B5YC11-F1
#
_entry.id   AF-A0A8B5YC11-F1
#
_cell.length_a   1.000
_cell.length_b   1.000
_cell.length_c   1.000
_cell.angle_alpha   90.00
_cell.angle_beta   90.00
_cell.angle_gamma   90.00
#
_symmetry.space_group_name_H-M   'P 1'
#
loop_
_entity.id
_entity.type
_entity.pdbx_description
1 polymer ?
#
loop_
_entity_poly.entity_id
_entity_poly.type
_entity_poly.pdbx_seq_one_letter_code
_entity_poly.pdbx_strand_id
1 'polypeptide(L)' 'MNDLMRALYCERKKDELKTKLLKMGYFKTPDGRQLYELSLAELDEIFKKNLIERGK' A
#
# COMPACT_ATOMS: atom_id res chain seq x y z
N MET A 1 -3.81 -17.47 21.08
CA MET A 1 -3.67 -17.40 19.60
C MET A 1 -3.84 -15.94 19.16
N ASN A 2 -3.16 -15.04 19.86
CA ASN A 2 -1.85 -14.44 19.57
C ASN A 2 -2.00 -13.19 18.70
N ASP A 3 -2.29 -12.07 19.36
CA ASP A 3 -2.20 -10.71 18.81
C ASP A 3 -0.91 -10.46 18.02
N LEU A 4 0.19 -11.15 18.38
CA LEU A 4 1.45 -11.15 17.63
C LEU A 4 1.28 -11.60 16.17
N MET A 5 0.49 -12.66 15.94
CA MET A 5 0.21 -13.20 14.60
C MET A 5 -0.61 -12.20 13.78
N ARG A 6 -1.50 -11.45 14.45
CA ARG A 6 -2.35 -10.42 13.85
C ARG A 6 -1.54 -9.19 13.43
N ALA A 7 -0.58 -8.77 14.28
CA ALA A 7 0.35 -7.70 13.96
C ALA A 7 1.26 -8.05 12.78
N LEU A 8 1.89 -9.22 12.80
CA LEU A 8 2.73 -9.74 11.71
C LEU A 8 1.97 -9.83 10.38
N TYR A 9 0.72 -10.28 10.41
CA TYR A 9 -0.14 -10.32 9.22
C TYR A 9 -0.41 -8.91 8.67
N CYS A 10 -0.66 -7.95 9.55
CA CYS A 10 -0.91 -6.56 9.17
C CYS A 10 0.34 -5.90 8.56
N GLU A 11 1.51 -6.14 9.15
CA GLU A 11 2.80 -5.64 8.65
C GLU A 11 3.14 -6.24 7.29
N ARG A 12 3.00 -7.56 7.11
CA ARG A 12 3.19 -8.21 5.81
C ARG A 12 2.29 -7.62 4.73
N LYS A 13 1.01 -7.41 5.07
CA LYS A 13 0.05 -6.84 4.12
C LYS A 13 0.40 -5.40 3.74
N LYS A 14 0.92 -4.62 4.69
CA LYS A 14 1.45 -3.27 4.44
C LYS A 14 2.65 -3.32 3.50
N ASP A 15 3.58 -4.23 3.74
CA ASP A 15 4.79 -4.37 2.94
C ASP A 15 4.51 -4.86 1.51
N GLU A 16 3.54 -5.79 1.37
CA GLU A 16 3.04 -6.23 0.07
C GLU A 16 2.38 -5.09 -0.72
N LEU A 17 1.54 -4.27 -0.07
CA LEU A 17 0.90 -3.11 -0.70
C LEU A 17 1.95 -2.12 -1.20
N LYS A 18 2.96 -1.82 -0.36
CA LYS A 18 4.09 -0.96 -0.76
C LYS A 18 4.85 -1.53 -1.95
N THR A 19 5.17 -2.83 -1.90
CA THR A 19 5.90 -3.52 -2.98
C THR A 19 5.11 -3.55 -4.28
N LYS A 20 3.79 -3.78 -4.22
CA LYS A 20 2.90 -3.74 -5.39
C LYS A 20 2.84 -2.35 -6.00
N LEU A 21 2.68 -1.31 -5.18
CA LEU A 21 2.68 0.09 -5.63
C LEU A 21 4.03 0.45 -6.27
N LEU A 22 5.15 0.09 -5.62
CA LEU A 22 6.51 0.26 -6.18
C LEU A 22 6.65 -0.45 -7.54
N LYS A 23 6.19 -1.70 -7.67
CA LYS A 23 6.19 -2.45 -8.93
C LYS A 23 5.30 -1.82 -10.00
N MET A 24 4.23 -1.13 -9.61
CA MET A 24 3.37 -0.37 -10.53
C MET A 24 4.01 0.96 -10.97
N GLY A 25 5.20 1.31 -10.46
CA GLY A 25 5.86 2.58 -10.74
C GLY A 25 5.45 3.71 -9.79
N TYR A 26 4.66 3.41 -8.76
CA TYR A 26 4.33 4.35 -7.71
C TYR A 26 5.44 4.34 -6.66
N PHE A 27 6.33 5.33 -6.72
CA PHE A 27 7.35 5.61 -5.70
C PHE A 27 6.95 6.77 -4.80
N LYS A 28 6.13 7.67 -5.35
CA LYS A 28 5.68 8.92 -4.73
C LYS A 28 4.26 9.20 -5.19
N THR A 29 3.46 9.78 -4.30
CA THR A 29 2.16 10.33 -4.65
C THR A 29 2.34 11.50 -5.62
N PRO A 30 1.32 11.80 -6.45
CA PRO A 30 1.32 13.02 -7.26
C PRO A 30 1.43 14.30 -6.40
N ASP A 31 1.11 14.22 -5.10
CA ASP A 31 1.25 15.29 -4.11
C ASP A 31 2.71 15.51 -3.64
N GLY A 32 3.64 14.65 -4.04
CA GLY A 32 5.06 14.73 -3.68
C GLY A 32 5.45 13.94 -2.43
N ARG A 33 4.48 13.36 -1.70
CA ARG A 33 4.77 12.48 -0.54
C ARG A 33 5.31 11.13 -0.97
N GLN A 34 6.32 10.61 -0.28
CA GLN A 34 6.88 9.28 -0.55
C GLN A 34 5.94 8.18 -0.05
N LEU A 35 5.98 7.03 -0.72
CA LEU A 35 5.16 5.87 -0.34
C LEU A 35 5.37 5.39 1.10
N TYR A 36 6.56 5.61 1.66
CA TYR A 36 6.90 5.26 3.04
C TYR A 36 6.31 6.21 4.07
N GLU A 37 6.00 7.43 3.67
CA GLU A 37 5.35 8.45 4.50
C GLU A 37 3.82 8.25 4.56
N LEU A 38 3.29 7.44 3.65
CA LEU A 38 1.86 7.15 3.59
C LEU A 38 1.44 6.10 4.61
N SER A 39 0.28 6.33 5.21
CA SER A 39 -0.38 5.35 6.08
C SER A 39 -0.92 4.17 5.28
N LEU A 40 -1.15 3.04 5.97
CA LEU A 40 -1.68 1.81 5.35
C LEU A 40 -3.02 2.07 4.64
N ALA A 41 -3.88 2.91 5.24
CA ALA A 41 -5.11 3.37 4.64
C ALA A 41 -4.89 4.13 3.32
N GLU A 42 -3.95 5.07 3.29
CA GLU A 42 -3.65 5.84 2.06
C GLU A 42 -3.04 4.96 0.97
N LEU A 43 -2.16 4.03 1.34
CA LEU A 43 -1.62 3.03 0.41
C LEU A 43 -2.73 2.15 -0.17
N ASP A 44 -3.68 1.70 0.66
CA ASP A 44 -4.83 0.90 0.23
C ASP A 44 -5.77 1.71 -0.70
N GLU A 45 -6.02 2.98 -0.40
CA GLU A 45 -6.80 3.88 -1.25
C GLU A 45 -6.16 4.12 -2.61
N ILE A 46 -4.85 4.41 -2.65
CA ILE A 46 -4.10 4.59 -3.90
C ILE A 46 -4.10 3.30 -4.71
N PHE A 47 -3.89 2.17 -4.04
CA PHE A 47 -3.91 0.86 -4.68
C PHE A 47 -5.30 0.54 -5.27
N LYS A 48 -6.38 0.83 -4.53
CA LYS A 48 -7.76 0.69 -5.01
C LYS A 48 -8.05 1.60 -6.20
N LYS A 49 -7.70 2.89 -6.11
CA LYS A 49 -7.85 3.83 -7.24
C LYS A 49 -7.13 3.32 -8.49
N ASN A 50 -5.89 2.87 -8.34
CA ASN A 50 -5.11 2.35 -9.45
C ASN A 50 -5.67 1.05 -10.04
N LEU A 51 -6.21 0.15 -9.22
CA LEU A 51 -6.90 -1.05 -9.69
C LEU A 51 -8.16 -0.72 -10.48
N ILE A 52 -8.92 0.27 -10.04
CA ILE A 52 -10.14 0.72 -10.73
C ILE A 52 -9.80 1.39 -12.07
N GLU A 53 -8.74 2.22 -12.10
CA GLU A 53 -8.32 2.93 -13.32
C GLU A 53 -7.67 2.01 -14.37
N ARG A 54 -6.98 0.93 -13.97
CA ARG A 54 -6.40 -0.05 -14.91
C ARG A 54 -7.36 -1.16 -15.36
N GLY A 55 -8.53 -1.26 -14.72
CA GLY A 55 -9.56 -2.27 -15.04
C GLY A 55 -10.60 -1.81 -16.05
N LYS A 56 -10.38 -0.68 -16.75
CA LYS A 56 -11.30 -0.10 -17.72
C LYS A 56 -10.73 -0.11 -19.14
#